data_AF-A0A317T1Z0-F1
#
_entry.id   AF-A0A317T1Z0-F1
#
_cell.length_a   1.000
_cell.length_b   1.000
_cell.length_c   1.000
_cell.angle_alpha   90.00
_cell.angle_beta   90.00
_cell.angle_gamma   90.00
#
_symmetry.space_group_name_H-M   'P 1'
#
loop_
_entity.id
_entity.type
_entity.pdbx_description
1 polymer ?
#
loop_
_entity_poly.entity_id
_entity_poly.type
_entity_poly.pdbx_seq_one_letter_code
_entity_poly.pdbx_strand_id
1 'polypeptide(L)'
;MKFLFLITAIITPTLAAVSGITGVDCDGYTFTSAQVSAAANAALKHLNDGTQVGSNNYPHQFNNFERFTFNSGCTVPYYEFPLYRPYVYTRGVPGPDRVIIGSWNGTDAAFCVIPQKWVDGRNFCFSPSSFFLPVRRKREEGKG
;
A
#
# COMPACT_ATOMS: atom_id res chain seq x y z
N MET A 1 -10.01 58.22 -6.78
CA MET A 1 -10.26 56.86 -7.30
C MET A 1 -9.55 55.88 -6.38
N LYS A 2 -10.29 55.07 -5.61
CA LYS A 2 -9.73 54.15 -4.60
C LYS A 2 -9.78 52.74 -5.20
N PHE A 3 -8.63 52.19 -5.60
CA PHE A 3 -8.54 50.82 -6.10
C PHE A 3 -8.56 49.86 -4.92
N LEU A 4 -9.65 49.11 -4.78
CA LEU A 4 -9.80 48.07 -3.78
C LEU A 4 -9.22 46.77 -4.36
N PHE A 5 -8.05 46.36 -3.87
CA PHE A 5 -7.45 45.06 -4.22
C PHE A 5 -8.13 43.95 -3.38
N LEU A 6 -8.92 43.11 -4.04
CA LEU A 6 -9.45 41.87 -3.46
C LEU A 6 -8.32 40.84 -3.42
N ILE A 7 -7.83 40.53 -2.22
CA ILE A 7 -6.84 39.47 -1.98
C ILE A 7 -7.60 38.14 -1.99
N THR A 8 -7.61 37.43 -3.12
CA THR A 8 -8.09 36.05 -3.17
C THR A 8 -7.04 35.15 -2.53
N ALA A 9 -7.34 34.59 -1.36
CA ALA A 9 -6.53 33.53 -0.76
C ALA A 9 -6.57 32.30 -1.68
N ILE A 10 -5.45 32.02 -2.36
CA ILE A 10 -5.30 30.79 -3.15
C ILE A 10 -5.08 29.68 -2.14
N ILE A 11 -6.15 28.95 -1.80
CA ILE A 11 -6.07 27.75 -0.99
C ILE A 11 -5.51 26.67 -1.90
N THR A 12 -4.19 26.49 -1.93
CA THR A 12 -3.59 25.34 -2.59
C THR A 12 -3.96 24.11 -1.78
N PRO A 13 -4.74 23.15 -2.32
CA PRO A 13 -4.94 21.89 -1.62
C PRO A 13 -3.57 21.25 -1.46
N THR A 14 -3.14 21.06 -0.22
CA THR A 14 -1.97 20.24 0.08
C THR A 14 -2.26 18.86 -0.47
N LEU A 15 -1.48 18.41 -1.47
CA LEU A 15 -1.59 17.03 -1.94
C LEU A 15 -1.32 16.14 -0.73
N ALA A 16 -2.35 15.45 -0.28
CA ALA A 16 -2.23 14.43 0.75
C ALA A 16 -1.26 13.38 0.21
N ALA A 17 -0.05 13.37 0.74
CA ALA A 17 1.05 12.56 0.26
C ALA A 17 1.47 11.63 1.39
N VAL A 18 1.52 10.34 1.08
CA VAL A 18 1.98 9.34 2.02
C VAL A 18 3.51 9.47 2.19
N SER A 19 3.97 9.68 3.43
CA SER A 19 5.39 9.95 3.75
C SER A 19 6.18 8.69 4.13
N GLY A 20 7.51 8.68 3.92
CA GLY A 20 8.41 7.60 4.36
C GLY A 20 8.54 6.39 3.42
N ILE A 21 8.33 6.59 2.12
CA ILE A 21 8.26 5.50 1.13
C ILE A 21 9.63 5.14 0.55
N THR A 22 9.96 3.85 0.54
CA THR A 22 11.13 3.27 -0.13
C THR A 22 10.70 2.26 -1.20
N GLY A 23 11.60 1.95 -2.14
CA GLY A 23 11.41 0.82 -3.06
C GLY A 23 11.53 -0.52 -2.33
N VAL A 24 10.97 -1.58 -2.91
CA VAL A 24 10.93 -2.91 -2.30
C VAL A 24 11.11 -4.01 -3.34
N ASP A 25 11.77 -5.09 -2.95
CA ASP A 25 11.80 -6.33 -3.72
C ASP A 25 10.72 -7.29 -3.22
N CYS A 26 9.82 -7.71 -4.11
CA CYS A 26 8.76 -8.67 -3.83
C CYS A 26 8.97 -9.91 -4.72
N ASP A 27 9.61 -10.92 -4.15
CA ASP A 27 9.90 -12.22 -4.78
C ASP A 27 10.62 -12.07 -6.14
N GLY A 28 11.69 -11.27 -6.16
CA GLY A 28 12.53 -11.06 -7.35
C GLY A 28 12.01 -9.99 -8.32
N TYR A 29 11.00 -9.22 -7.93
CA TYR A 29 10.61 -8.02 -8.65
C TYR A 29 10.73 -6.79 -7.77
N THR A 30 11.52 -5.84 -8.25
CA THR A 30 11.74 -4.59 -7.55
C THR A 30 10.69 -3.56 -7.96
N PHE A 31 9.81 -3.21 -7.02
CA PHE A 31 8.99 -2.01 -7.11
C PHE A 31 9.82 -0.80 -6.73
N THR A 32 9.82 0.20 -7.60
CA THR A 32 10.43 1.50 -7.33
C THR A 32 9.65 2.23 -6.23
N SER A 33 10.32 3.14 -5.52
CA SER A 33 9.66 4.02 -4.55
C SER A 33 8.48 4.80 -5.17
N ALA A 34 8.59 5.15 -6.46
CA ALA A 34 7.52 5.80 -7.20
C ALA A 34 6.28 4.91 -7.36
N GLN A 35 6.45 3.62 -7.65
CA GLN A 35 5.34 2.67 -7.77
C GLN A 35 4.67 2.42 -6.41
N VAL A 36 5.46 2.28 -5.35
CA VAL A 36 4.94 2.15 -3.98
C VAL A 36 4.16 3.41 -3.59
N SER A 37 4.70 4.59 -3.91
CA SER A 37 4.05 5.89 -3.66
C SER A 37 2.75 6.02 -4.43
N ALA A 38 2.72 5.62 -5.69
CA ALA A 38 1.51 5.68 -6.51
C ALA A 38 0.40 4.79 -5.94
N ALA A 39 0.73 3.57 -5.48
CA ALA A 39 -0.24 2.68 -4.85
C ALA A 39 -0.75 3.22 -3.51
N ALA A 40 0.14 3.73 -2.66
CA ALA A 40 -0.23 4.29 -1.35
C ALA A 40 -1.11 5.56 -1.50
N ASN A 41 -0.78 6.44 -2.44
CA ASN A 41 -1.57 7.63 -2.74
C ASN A 41 -2.93 7.27 -3.36
N ALA A 42 -3.01 6.22 -4.18
CA ALA A 42 -4.28 5.72 -4.70
C ALA A 42 -5.18 5.20 -3.57
N ALA A 43 -4.62 4.46 -2.61
CA ALA A 43 -5.34 4.03 -1.42
C ALA A 43 -5.88 5.23 -0.63
N LEU A 44 -5.03 6.23 -0.35
CA LEU A 44 -5.44 7.45 0.36
C LEU A 44 -6.55 8.20 -0.37
N LYS A 45 -6.44 8.35 -1.70
CA LYS A 45 -7.48 8.98 -2.53
C LYS A 45 -8.82 8.26 -2.38
N HIS A 46 -8.82 6.93 -2.48
CA HIS A 46 -10.04 6.15 -2.34
C HIS A 46 -10.66 6.24 -0.94
N LEU A 47 -9.84 6.27 0.12
CA LEU A 47 -10.32 6.51 1.49
C LEU A 47 -10.96 7.89 1.63
N ASN A 48 -10.29 8.94 1.15
CA ASN A 48 -10.79 10.32 1.22
C ASN A 48 -12.07 10.50 0.40
N ASP A 49 -12.17 9.84 -0.76
CA ASP A 49 -13.35 9.91 -1.64
C ASP A 49 -14.49 8.98 -1.19
N GLY A 50 -14.25 8.08 -0.23
CA GLY A 50 -15.21 7.04 0.16
C GLY A 50 -15.53 6.04 -0.96
N THR A 51 -14.56 5.75 -1.83
CA THR A 51 -14.72 4.87 -3.00
C THR A 51 -13.84 3.62 -2.88
N GLN A 52 -14.18 2.57 -3.63
CA GLN A 52 -13.40 1.32 -3.67
C GLN A 52 -13.29 0.77 -5.10
N VAL A 53 -12.30 -0.08 -5.35
CA VAL A 53 -12.00 -0.68 -6.65
C VAL A 53 -11.79 -2.20 -6.59
N GLY A 54 -12.13 -2.86 -7.69
CA GLY A 54 -12.04 -4.31 -7.83
C GLY A 54 -13.10 -5.07 -7.04
N SER A 55 -13.18 -6.39 -7.26
CA SER A 55 -14.18 -7.27 -6.62
C SER A 55 -13.99 -7.40 -5.11
N ASN A 56 -12.77 -7.16 -4.62
CA ASN A 56 -12.42 -7.27 -3.21
C ASN A 56 -12.53 -5.92 -2.48
N ASN A 57 -13.02 -4.87 -3.16
CA ASN A 57 -13.28 -3.55 -2.57
C ASN A 57 -12.04 -2.91 -1.92
N TYR A 58 -11.00 -2.65 -2.71
CA TYR A 58 -9.81 -1.96 -2.21
C TYR A 58 -9.97 -0.42 -2.26
N PRO A 59 -9.41 0.33 -1.30
CA PRO A 59 -8.77 -0.14 -0.08
C PRO A 59 -9.80 -0.68 0.91
N HIS A 60 -9.37 -1.63 1.75
CA HIS A 60 -10.17 -2.13 2.87
C HIS A 60 -9.31 -2.30 4.11
N GLN A 61 -9.98 -2.43 5.26
CA GLN A 61 -9.32 -2.52 6.55
C GLN A 61 -8.40 -3.75 6.63
N PHE A 62 -7.18 -3.52 7.13
CA PHE A 62 -6.18 -4.53 7.43
C PHE A 62 -6.08 -4.70 8.95
N ASN A 63 -6.33 -5.91 9.45
CA ASN A 63 -6.43 -6.17 10.89
C ASN A 63 -5.13 -6.65 11.56
N ASN A 64 -4.06 -6.88 10.77
CA ASN A 64 -2.75 -7.30 11.27
C ASN A 64 -2.78 -8.55 12.18
N PHE A 65 -3.52 -9.59 11.79
CA PHE A 65 -3.56 -10.86 12.53
C PHE A 65 -2.20 -11.59 12.51
N GLU A 66 -1.38 -11.28 11.51
CA GLU A 66 -0.02 -11.74 11.30
C GLU A 66 0.99 -11.10 12.25
N ARG A 67 0.58 -10.05 13.00
CA ARG A 67 1.39 -9.36 14.02
C ARG A 67 2.64 -8.68 13.46
N PHE A 68 2.54 -8.04 12.30
CA PHE A 68 3.60 -7.17 11.79
C PHE A 68 3.87 -6.01 12.75
N THR A 69 5.14 -5.64 12.86
CA THR A 69 5.58 -4.41 13.52
C THR A 69 5.61 -3.28 12.50
N PHE A 70 4.77 -2.27 12.68
CA PHE A 70 4.80 -1.06 11.87
C PHE A 70 5.71 0.01 12.48
N ASN A 71 6.12 0.97 11.66
CA ASN A 71 6.83 2.17 12.08
C ASN A 71 6.01 2.96 13.10
N SER A 72 6.69 3.66 14.02
CA SER A 72 6.06 4.37 15.14
C SER A 72 5.04 5.46 14.74
N GLY A 73 5.13 6.00 13.52
CA GLY A 73 4.17 6.96 12.97
C GLY A 73 2.92 6.33 12.35
N CYS A 74 2.84 5.01 12.29
CA CYS A 74 1.72 4.26 11.74
C CYS A 74 0.89 3.66 12.88
N THR A 75 -0.36 4.11 13.01
CA THR A 75 -1.33 3.64 14.01
C THR A 75 -2.61 3.16 13.34
N VAL A 76 -3.43 2.40 14.07
CA VAL A 76 -4.74 1.97 13.60
C VAL A 76 -5.66 3.18 13.30
N PRO A 77 -6.64 3.04 12.39
CA PRO A 77 -6.91 1.88 11.54
C PRO A 77 -5.88 1.73 10.40
N TYR A 78 -5.60 0.48 10.02
CA TYR A 78 -4.77 0.16 8.86
C TYR A 78 -5.63 -0.22 7.66
N TYR A 79 -5.13 0.06 6.46
CA TYR A 79 -5.77 -0.28 5.20
C TYR A 79 -4.77 -0.88 4.23
N GLU A 80 -5.19 -1.90 3.49
CA GLU A 80 -4.38 -2.51 2.44
C GLU A 80 -4.85 -2.09 1.03
N PHE A 81 -3.90 -1.99 0.11
CA PHE A 81 -4.17 -1.76 -1.32
C PHE A 81 -3.19 -2.55 -2.20
N PRO A 82 -3.59 -3.03 -3.39
CA PRO A 82 -2.71 -3.83 -4.24
C PRO A 82 -1.51 -3.04 -4.75
N LEU A 83 -0.32 -3.61 -4.57
CA LEU A 83 0.92 -3.15 -5.19
C LEU A 83 1.08 -3.89 -6.52
N TYR A 84 0.50 -3.32 -7.58
CA TYR A 84 0.32 -4.01 -8.85
C TYR A 84 1.40 -3.65 -9.88
N ARG A 85 1.76 -4.62 -10.73
CA ARG A 85 2.80 -4.47 -11.76
C ARG A 85 2.17 -4.19 -13.11
N PRO A 86 2.66 -3.22 -13.90
CA PRO A 86 3.56 -2.11 -13.57
C PRO A 86 2.84 -0.83 -13.11
N TYR A 87 1.49 -0.84 -13.05
CA TYR A 87 0.64 0.33 -12.84
C TYR A 87 -0.21 0.25 -11.58
N VAL A 88 -0.84 1.36 -11.20
CA VAL A 88 -1.79 1.42 -10.07
C VAL A 88 -3.00 0.54 -10.34
N TYR A 89 -3.31 -0.34 -9.39
CA TYR A 89 -4.44 -1.25 -9.50
C TYR A 89 -5.77 -0.51 -9.65
N THR A 90 -6.60 -0.98 -10.58
CA THR A 90 -7.95 -0.42 -10.83
C THR A 90 -9.04 -1.49 -10.83
N ARG A 91 -8.71 -2.74 -11.18
CA ARG A 91 -9.64 -3.88 -11.28
C ARG A 91 -8.89 -5.18 -11.60
N GLY A 92 -9.62 -6.29 -11.58
CA GLY A 92 -9.13 -7.60 -11.99
C GLY A 92 -8.54 -8.39 -10.83
N VAL A 93 -7.55 -9.23 -11.14
CA VAL A 93 -6.84 -10.01 -10.11
C VAL A 93 -5.77 -9.12 -9.47
N PRO A 94 -5.82 -8.84 -8.16
CA PRO A 94 -4.94 -7.86 -7.51
C PRO A 94 -3.48 -8.33 -7.35
N GLY A 95 -3.19 -9.61 -7.64
CA GLY A 95 -1.88 -10.20 -7.36
C GLY A 95 -1.63 -10.40 -5.86
N PRO A 96 -0.42 -10.85 -5.47
CA PRO A 96 -0.08 -11.10 -4.08
C PRO A 96 0.30 -9.84 -3.32
N ASP A 97 0.98 -8.88 -3.95
CA ASP A 97 1.68 -7.79 -3.24
C ASP A 97 0.72 -6.68 -2.75
N ARG A 98 0.96 -6.14 -1.54
CA ARG A 98 0.15 -5.07 -0.93
C ARG A 98 1.01 -3.95 -0.37
N VAL A 99 0.49 -2.71 -0.42
CA VAL A 99 0.92 -1.60 0.45
C VAL A 99 -0.04 -1.47 1.61
N ILE A 100 0.46 -1.09 2.79
CA ILE A 100 -0.34 -0.78 3.97
C ILE A 100 -0.21 0.72 4.26
N ILE A 101 -1.34 1.39 4.48
CA ILE A 101 -1.38 2.75 5.02
C ILE A 101 -2.17 2.74 6.32
N GLY A 102 -1.92 3.73 7.17
CA GLY A 102 -2.56 3.85 8.48
C GLY A 102 -2.54 5.28 8.97
N SER A 103 -2.89 5.49 10.23
CA SER A 103 -3.02 6.82 10.81
C SER A 103 -3.95 7.73 10.00
N TRP A 104 -4.94 7.15 9.30
CA TRP A 104 -5.82 7.92 8.44
C TRP A 104 -6.75 8.80 9.27
N ASN A 105 -6.72 10.11 9.02
CA ASN A 105 -7.48 11.11 9.78
C ASN A 105 -8.60 11.77 8.95
N GLY A 106 -8.94 11.20 7.79
CA GLY A 106 -9.89 11.79 6.84
C GLY A 106 -9.27 12.63 5.74
N THR A 107 -7.99 13.03 5.89
CA THR A 107 -7.25 13.79 4.87
C THR A 107 -5.91 13.16 4.55
N ASP A 108 -5.14 12.83 5.58
CA ASP A 108 -3.78 12.31 5.47
C ASP A 108 -3.69 10.87 6.00
N ALA A 109 -2.67 10.14 5.54
CA ALA A 109 -2.31 8.83 6.08
C ALA A 109 -0.78 8.68 6.12
N ALA A 110 -0.31 7.85 7.04
CA ALA A 110 1.09 7.45 7.14
C ALA A 110 1.34 6.17 6.34
N PHE A 111 2.54 6.06 5.77
CA PHE A 111 2.99 4.80 5.22
C PHE A 111 3.27 3.85 6.37
N CYS A 112 2.62 2.70 6.35
CA CYS A 112 2.86 1.61 7.27
C CYS A 112 3.72 0.63 6.52
N VAL A 113 4.98 0.51 6.93
CA VAL A 113 6.05 -0.28 6.28
C VAL A 113 5.52 -1.45 5.42
N ILE A 114 6.10 -1.65 4.25
CA ILE A 114 5.84 -2.89 3.48
C ILE A 114 6.43 -4.03 4.30
N PRO A 115 5.63 -5.04 4.71
CA PRO A 115 6.14 -6.13 5.52
C PRO A 115 7.33 -6.77 4.81
N GLN A 116 8.45 -6.85 5.53
CA GLN A 116 9.68 -7.44 5.02
C GLN A 116 9.86 -8.79 5.70
N LYS A 117 10.13 -9.81 4.88
CA LYS A 117 10.60 -11.17 5.22
C LYS A 117 9.63 -12.05 6.02
N TRP A 118 9.10 -13.06 5.33
CA TRP A 118 8.59 -14.26 5.99
C TRP A 118 9.75 -15.23 6.28
N VAL A 119 9.51 -16.17 7.19
CA VAL A 119 10.48 -17.05 7.87
C VAL A 119 11.35 -17.92 6.92
N ASP A 120 11.09 -17.94 5.62
CA ASP A 120 11.81 -18.73 4.61
C ASP A 120 12.96 -17.96 3.92
N GLY A 121 13.23 -16.71 4.30
CA GLY A 121 14.34 -15.92 3.78
C GLY A 121 14.05 -15.21 2.45
N ARG A 122 12.82 -15.28 1.92
CA ARG A 122 12.38 -14.51 0.76
C ARG A 122 11.79 -13.16 1.15
N ASN A 123 11.96 -12.18 0.28
CA ASN A 123 11.32 -10.87 0.43
C ASN A 123 9.92 -10.96 -0.17
N PHE A 124 8.90 -11.14 0.66
CA PHE A 124 7.51 -11.07 0.21
C PHE A 124 6.89 -9.74 0.63
N CYS A 125 6.23 -9.08 -0.30
CA CYS A 125 5.29 -8.02 0.00
C CYS A 125 3.94 -8.71 0.25
N PHE A 126 3.32 -8.41 1.38
CA PHE A 126 2.24 -9.20 1.97
C PHE A 126 1.16 -9.64 0.98
N SER A 127 0.77 -10.92 1.07
CA SER A 127 -0.33 -11.55 0.35
C SER A 127 -1.31 -12.19 1.35
N PRO A 128 -2.55 -11.67 1.49
CA PRO A 128 -3.54 -12.22 2.41
C PRO A 128 -4.00 -13.64 2.03
N SER A 129 -3.77 -14.08 0.78
CA SER A 129 -4.10 -15.42 0.28
C SER A 129 -3.03 -16.48 0.55
N SER A 130 -1.90 -16.12 1.16
CA SER A 130 -0.78 -17.08 1.42
C SER A 130 -1.10 -18.12 2.50
N PHE A 131 -2.19 -17.96 3.24
CA PHE A 131 -2.69 -19.01 4.14
C PHE A 131 -3.36 -20.18 3.38
N PHE A 132 -3.61 -20.02 2.06
CA PHE A 132 -4.31 -21.02 1.24
C PHE A 132 -3.51 -21.51 0.02
N LEU A 133 -2.18 -21.38 0.02
CA LEU A 133 -1.35 -22.19 -0.88
C LEU A 133 -0.70 -23.29 -0.05
N PRO A 134 -1.11 -24.57 -0.22
CA PRO A 134 -0.41 -25.66 0.42
C PRO A 134 1.03 -25.60 -0.05
N VAL A 135 1.95 -25.60 0.92
CA VAL A 135 3.38 -25.90 0.78
C VAL A 135 3.62 -26.63 -0.54
N ARG A 136 4.05 -25.90 -1.58
CA ARG A 136 4.54 -26.51 -2.81
C ARG A 136 5.83 -27.23 -2.44
N ARG A 137 5.65 -28.49 -2.07
CA ARG A 137 6.56 -29.62 -2.03
C ARG A 137 7.96 -29.28 -2.56
N LYS A 138 8.96 -29.28 -1.68
CA LYS A 138 10.34 -29.63 -2.09
C LYS A 138 10.34 -31.05 -2.65
N ARG A 139 10.35 -31.16 -3.98
CA ARG A 139 10.74 -32.33 -4.79
C ARG A 139 10.78 -31.77 -6.22
N GLU A 140 11.86 -31.79 -6.98
CA GLU A 140 13.03 -32.65 -7.04
C GLU A 140 14.17 -31.83 -7.68
N GLU A 141 15.38 -31.88 -7.13
CA GLU A 141 16.61 -31.79 -7.91
C GLU A 141 17.75 -32.29 -7.03
N GLY A 142 18.34 -33.42 -7.39
CA GLY A 142 19.43 -34.05 -6.63
C GLY A 142 19.38 -35.58 -6.59
N LYS A 143 19.38 -36.22 -7.77
CA LYS A 143 20.02 -37.53 -7.95
C LYS A 143 20.84 -37.49 -9.23
N GLY A 144 22.11 -37.20 -9.07
CA GLY A 144 23.21 -37.64 -9.92
C GLY A 144 24.15 -38.43 -9.02
#